data_AF-A0A0F9TAQ0-F1
#
_entry.id   AF-A0A0F9TAQ0-F1
#
_cell.length_a   1.000
_cell.length_b   1.000
_cell.length_c   1.000
_cell.angle_alpha   90.00
_cell.angle_beta   90.00
_cell.angle_gamma   90.00
#
_symmetry.space_group_name_H-M   'P 1'
#
loop_
_entity.id
_entity.type
_entity.pdbx_description
1 polymer ?
#
loop_
_entity_poly.entity_id
_entity_poly.type
_entity_poly.pdbx_seq_one_letter_code
_entity_poly.pdbx_strand_id
1 'polypeptide(L)'
;MPDLNYHTRETGVSTVSHEQMNQCLSNWMDRESTAEAMIPLIGRLYRKNNVVTSVYGRAIINQSVIDIIRAHRYVRQVEDSELSVHDSLPILQAMDQMNLGRAHVDIGKLAMKFKEEGGDLAEFLKREIGPVVGHYHAQSEEDANNGTKDVVLYGFGRIGRLLARILIEKAGGGNNLRLRAIVVRQGGAENDLEKRASLLRRDSVHGPFDGTIRVDEKESALIANGNFIKVIYSDGPDKVDYTQYGIKNAIVIDNTGIWRDEEGLGLHLKSKGVSRVMLTAPGKGDIKNIVYGINNDWITDEDKILSAASCTTNAITPVLKAIYDEYGIEDGHVETVHSYTNDQNLIDNYHKGSRRGRSAALNMVITETGAAKAVSKALPELKGKLTGNAIRVPTPNVSMAILNLNLKKEVDVDGVNDYLREMALHSELQKQIDFVNSPEVVSTDFVGSRHAGIVDAQATIAAGKRLILYVWYDNEFGYSAQVIRVVSQMAGIHYPIFPKRTRD
;
A
#
# COMPACT_ATOMS: atom_id res chain seq x y z
N MET A 1 -54.21 30.56 -21.84
CA MET A 1 -53.26 30.30 -20.74
C MET A 1 -53.65 28.96 -20.14
N PRO A 2 -52.81 27.91 -20.19
CA PRO A 2 -53.13 26.63 -19.59
C PRO A 2 -52.77 26.63 -18.11
N ASP A 3 -53.65 26.02 -17.31
CA ASP A 3 -53.53 25.84 -15.88
C ASP A 3 -52.27 25.06 -15.47
N LEU A 4 -51.48 25.65 -14.58
CA LEU A 4 -50.38 25.01 -13.88
C LEU A 4 -50.95 24.14 -12.76
N ASN A 5 -51.24 22.87 -13.07
CA ASN A 5 -51.42 21.83 -12.06
C ASN A 5 -50.08 21.55 -11.36
N TYR A 6 -49.90 22.14 -10.17
CA TYR A 6 -48.90 21.67 -9.23
C TYR A 6 -49.35 20.31 -8.68
N HIS A 7 -48.81 19.23 -9.26
CA HIS A 7 -48.83 17.93 -8.60
C HIS A 7 -47.96 18.01 -7.34
N THR A 8 -48.60 18.18 -6.19
CA THR A 8 -48.02 17.81 -4.89
C THR A 8 -47.73 16.32 -4.92
N ARG A 9 -46.46 15.95 -5.10
CA ARG A 9 -45.98 14.62 -4.74
C ARG A 9 -46.13 14.50 -3.22
N GLU A 10 -47.11 13.72 -2.77
CA GLU A 10 -47.13 13.23 -1.39
C GLU A 10 -45.84 12.44 -1.16
N THR A 11 -44.89 13.07 -0.49
CA THR A 11 -43.73 12.38 0.07
C THR A 11 -44.26 11.64 1.29
N GLY A 12 -44.70 10.41 1.09
CA GLY A 12 -44.99 9.49 2.19
C GLY A 12 -43.70 9.24 2.97
N VAL A 13 -43.43 10.08 3.97
CA VAL A 13 -42.36 9.85 4.93
C VAL A 13 -42.80 8.65 5.76
N SER A 14 -42.25 7.47 5.43
CA SER A 14 -42.33 6.29 6.28
C SER A 14 -41.79 6.66 7.67
N THR A 15 -42.66 6.82 8.65
CA THR A 15 -42.27 7.10 10.02
C THR A 15 -41.59 5.86 10.59
N VAL A 16 -40.27 5.91 10.74
CA VAL A 16 -39.51 4.86 11.45
C VAL A 16 -40.01 4.83 12.89
N SER A 17 -40.50 3.67 13.34
CA SER A 17 -41.01 3.51 14.69
C SER A 17 -39.90 3.65 15.74
N HIS A 18 -40.26 4.05 16.96
CA HIS A 18 -39.31 4.09 18.08
C HIS A 18 -38.68 2.72 18.34
N GLU A 19 -39.43 1.65 18.13
CA GLU A 19 -38.94 0.27 18.24
C GLU A 19 -37.87 -0.05 17.19
N GLN A 20 -38.08 0.34 15.93
CA GLN A 20 -37.07 0.19 14.87
C GLN A 20 -35.80 1.02 15.15
N MET A 21 -35.95 2.25 15.67
CA MET A 21 -34.79 3.07 16.08
C MET A 21 -33.99 2.41 17.21
N ASN A 22 -34.68 1.90 18.22
CA ASN A 22 -34.05 1.18 19.34
C ASN A 22 -33.37 -0.11 18.89
N GLN A 23 -33.98 -0.85 17.96
CA GLN A 23 -33.37 -2.07 17.40
C GLN A 23 -32.10 -1.76 16.62
N CYS A 24 -32.09 -0.69 15.80
CA CYS A 24 -30.90 -0.27 15.07
C CYS A 24 -29.75 0.10 16.02
N LEU A 25 -30.04 0.83 17.10
CA LEU A 25 -29.06 1.19 18.12
C LEU A 25 -28.55 -0.04 18.88
N SER A 26 -29.45 -0.95 19.27
CA SER A 26 -29.08 -2.18 19.95
C SER A 26 -28.19 -3.08 19.08
N ASN A 27 -28.51 -3.24 17.80
CA ASN A 27 -27.68 -3.98 16.85
C ASN A 27 -26.30 -3.34 16.66
N TRP A 28 -26.22 -2.02 16.73
CA TRP A 28 -24.94 -1.31 16.67
C TRP A 28 -24.09 -1.59 17.92
N MET A 29 -24.67 -1.46 19.12
CA MET A 29 -23.96 -1.74 20.38
C MET A 29 -23.45 -3.18 20.45
N ASP A 30 -24.23 -4.13 19.94
CA ASP A 30 -23.82 -5.55 19.89
C ASP A 30 -22.62 -5.78 18.95
N ARG A 31 -22.62 -5.14 17.78
CA ARG A 31 -21.47 -5.16 16.86
C ARG A 31 -20.23 -4.49 17.46
N GLU A 32 -20.42 -3.41 18.20
CA GLU A 32 -19.35 -2.70 18.91
C GLU A 32 -18.70 -3.60 19.95
N SER A 33 -19.51 -4.21 20.84
CA SER A 33 -19.05 -5.19 21.83
C SER A 33 -18.32 -6.38 21.20
N THR A 34 -18.86 -6.91 20.08
CA THR A 34 -18.23 -8.01 19.35
C THR A 34 -16.87 -7.61 18.78
N ALA A 35 -16.77 -6.43 18.16
CA ALA A 35 -15.52 -5.91 17.61
C ALA A 35 -14.48 -5.59 18.71
N GLU A 36 -14.91 -5.12 19.88
CA GLU A 36 -14.04 -4.97 21.06
C GLU A 36 -13.41 -6.30 21.47
N ALA A 37 -14.19 -7.38 21.48
CA ALA A 37 -13.69 -8.73 21.80
C ALA A 37 -12.67 -9.25 20.76
N MET A 38 -12.71 -8.76 19.52
CA MET A 38 -11.74 -9.14 18.47
C MET A 38 -10.36 -8.51 18.68
N ILE A 39 -10.26 -7.29 19.21
CA ILE A 39 -9.01 -6.55 19.39
C ILE A 39 -7.92 -7.35 20.13
N PRO A 40 -8.17 -7.96 21.31
CA PRO A 40 -7.15 -8.71 22.01
C PRO A 40 -6.70 -9.95 21.22
N LEU A 41 -7.60 -10.61 20.49
CA LEU A 41 -7.28 -11.78 19.65
C LEU A 41 -6.37 -11.39 18.49
N ILE A 42 -6.75 -10.36 17.73
CA ILE A 42 -5.97 -9.80 16.62
C ILE A 42 -4.58 -9.37 17.12
N GLY A 43 -4.55 -8.65 18.25
CA GLY A 43 -3.30 -8.18 18.85
C GLY A 43 -2.38 -9.31 19.31
N ARG A 44 -2.92 -10.40 19.87
CA ARG A 44 -2.13 -11.59 20.26
C ARG A 44 -1.57 -12.31 19.05
N LEU A 45 -2.43 -12.63 18.07
CA LEU A 45 -2.03 -13.28 16.81
C LEU A 45 -0.93 -12.49 16.09
N TYR A 46 -1.05 -11.16 16.04
CA TYR A 46 -0.04 -10.32 15.41
C TYR A 46 1.27 -10.28 16.20
N ARG A 47 1.22 -10.01 17.52
CA ARG A 47 2.44 -9.83 18.33
C ARG A 47 3.17 -11.13 18.64
N LYS A 48 2.45 -12.24 18.84
CA LYS A 48 3.06 -13.54 19.14
C LYS A 48 3.39 -14.31 17.88
N ASN A 49 2.42 -14.46 16.97
CA ASN A 49 2.52 -15.39 15.86
C ASN A 49 2.95 -14.72 14.54
N ASN A 50 3.09 -13.39 14.49
CA ASN A 50 3.24 -12.62 13.25
C ASN A 50 2.14 -12.93 12.23
N VAL A 51 0.92 -13.21 12.71
CA VAL A 51 -0.26 -13.42 11.86
C VAL A 51 -0.91 -12.06 11.60
N VAL A 52 -0.94 -11.65 10.34
CA VAL A 52 -1.60 -10.42 9.89
C VAL A 52 -3.00 -10.76 9.43
N THR A 53 -4.00 -10.33 10.19
CA THR A 53 -5.42 -10.55 9.87
C THR A 53 -5.97 -9.46 8.95
N SER A 54 -6.81 -9.86 8.00
CA SER A 54 -7.53 -8.95 7.10
C SER A 54 -8.99 -9.35 6.87
N VAL A 55 -9.76 -8.41 6.31
CA VAL A 55 -11.11 -8.63 5.79
C VAL A 55 -11.11 -8.16 4.33
N TYR A 56 -11.24 -9.10 3.40
CA TYR A 56 -11.18 -8.83 1.95
C TYR A 56 -9.99 -7.93 1.55
N GLY A 57 -8.80 -8.27 2.06
CA GLY A 57 -7.55 -7.56 1.79
C GLY A 57 -7.27 -6.35 2.68
N ARG A 58 -8.29 -5.83 3.40
CA ARG A 58 -8.12 -4.72 4.35
C ARG A 58 -7.57 -5.23 5.68
N ALA A 59 -6.35 -4.82 6.03
CA ALA A 59 -5.72 -5.23 7.29
C ALA A 59 -6.49 -4.65 8.49
N ILE A 60 -6.76 -5.48 9.49
CA ILE A 60 -7.49 -5.09 10.71
C ILE A 60 -6.58 -5.03 11.97
N ILE A 61 -5.26 -5.14 11.77
CA ILE A 61 -4.28 -4.98 12.84
C ILE A 61 -4.18 -3.52 13.29
N ASN A 62 -4.06 -3.31 14.60
CA ASN A 62 -3.97 -1.98 15.23
C ASN A 62 -5.10 -1.02 14.82
N GLN A 63 -6.28 -1.54 14.50
CA GLN A 63 -7.45 -0.73 14.13
C GLN A 63 -8.34 -0.45 15.34
N SER A 64 -9.11 0.64 15.26
CA SER A 64 -10.16 0.92 16.24
C SER A 64 -11.34 -0.06 16.07
N VAL A 65 -12.20 -0.15 17.09
CA VAL A 65 -13.46 -0.92 17.05
C VAL A 65 -14.29 -0.53 15.82
N ILE A 66 -14.40 0.78 15.56
CA ILE A 66 -15.15 1.34 14.45
C ILE A 66 -14.54 0.96 13.09
N ASP A 67 -13.22 1.00 12.98
CA ASP A 67 -12.54 0.65 11.73
C ASP A 67 -12.64 -0.85 11.42
N ILE A 68 -12.65 -1.71 12.45
CA ILE A 68 -12.96 -3.14 12.28
C ILE A 68 -14.39 -3.32 11.73
N ILE A 69 -15.39 -2.66 12.31
CA ILE A 69 -16.77 -2.73 11.82
C ILE A 69 -16.88 -2.20 10.39
N ARG A 70 -16.18 -1.09 10.08
CA ARG A 70 -16.15 -0.50 8.74
C ARG A 70 -15.54 -1.48 7.72
N ALA A 71 -14.47 -2.18 8.06
CA ALA A 71 -13.86 -3.19 7.20
C ALA A 71 -14.83 -4.33 6.85
N HIS A 72 -15.68 -4.75 7.79
CA HIS A 72 -16.72 -5.76 7.52
C HIS A 72 -17.85 -5.19 6.65
N ARG A 73 -18.28 -3.94 6.91
CA ARG A 73 -19.30 -3.29 6.08
C ARG A 73 -18.87 -3.08 4.64
N TYR A 74 -17.58 -2.84 4.40
CA TYR A 74 -17.04 -2.67 3.05
C TYR A 74 -17.35 -3.87 2.14
N VAL A 75 -17.42 -5.09 2.68
CA VAL A 75 -17.72 -6.29 1.90
C VAL A 75 -19.04 -6.15 1.13
N ARG A 76 -20.07 -5.55 1.74
CA ARG A 76 -21.38 -5.31 1.10
C ARG A 76 -21.34 -4.36 -0.10
N GLN A 77 -20.28 -3.58 -0.24
CA GLN A 77 -20.12 -2.62 -1.35
C GLN A 77 -19.46 -3.27 -2.57
N VAL A 78 -18.76 -4.39 -2.36
CA VAL A 78 -17.93 -5.04 -3.38
C VAL A 78 -18.32 -6.49 -3.65
N GLU A 79 -19.18 -7.05 -2.80
CA GLU A 79 -19.78 -8.37 -2.88
C GLU A 79 -21.28 -8.25 -2.57
N ASP A 80 -22.09 -9.15 -3.13
CA ASP A 80 -23.52 -9.24 -2.83
C ASP A 80 -23.82 -9.92 -1.47
N SER A 81 -22.78 -10.19 -0.68
CA SER A 81 -22.89 -10.90 0.61
C SER A 81 -22.72 -9.99 1.83
N GLU A 82 -23.49 -10.28 2.88
CA GLU A 82 -23.37 -9.60 4.17
C GLU A 82 -22.41 -10.34 5.10
N LEU A 83 -21.26 -9.71 5.36
CA LEU A 83 -20.33 -10.11 6.41
C LEU A 83 -20.49 -9.19 7.64
N SER A 84 -20.64 -9.80 8.81
CA SER A 84 -20.62 -9.10 10.10
C SER A 84 -19.43 -9.56 10.96
N VAL A 85 -19.12 -8.78 11.98
CA VAL A 85 -18.14 -9.12 13.01
C VAL A 85 -18.52 -10.39 13.79
N HIS A 86 -19.81 -10.72 13.85
CA HIS A 86 -20.28 -11.97 14.46
C HIS A 86 -19.90 -13.21 13.65
N ASP A 87 -19.77 -13.09 12.32
CA ASP A 87 -19.35 -14.21 11.48
C ASP A 87 -17.84 -14.46 11.61
N SER A 88 -17.04 -13.41 11.82
CA SER A 88 -15.58 -13.49 11.83
C SER A 88 -14.94 -13.66 13.22
N LEU A 89 -15.63 -13.27 14.30
CA LEU A 89 -15.13 -13.47 15.67
C LEU A 89 -14.87 -14.96 16.00
N PRO A 90 -15.76 -15.93 15.66
CA PRO A 90 -15.50 -17.35 15.90
C PRO A 90 -14.22 -17.85 15.20
N ILE A 91 -13.95 -17.35 13.98
CA ILE A 91 -12.72 -17.66 13.24
C ILE A 91 -11.49 -17.24 14.04
N LEU A 92 -11.48 -16.01 14.56
CA LEU A 92 -10.37 -15.50 15.38
C LEU A 92 -10.18 -16.28 16.67
N GLN A 93 -11.28 -16.61 17.36
CA GLN A 93 -11.25 -17.39 18.60
C GLN A 93 -10.62 -18.77 18.38
N ALA A 94 -11.00 -19.45 17.30
CA ALA A 94 -10.42 -20.73 16.95
C ALA A 94 -8.94 -20.60 16.56
N MET A 95 -8.58 -19.61 15.74
CA MET A 95 -7.19 -19.35 15.33
C MET A 95 -6.25 -19.08 16.52
N ASP A 96 -6.68 -18.32 17.53
CA ASP A 96 -5.88 -17.99 18.71
C ASP A 96 -5.49 -19.23 19.54
N GLN A 97 -6.20 -20.35 19.38
CA GLN A 97 -5.92 -21.63 20.05
C GLN A 97 -5.05 -22.59 19.22
N MET A 98 -4.70 -22.26 17.98
CA MET A 98 -4.05 -23.17 17.02
C MET A 98 -2.52 -23.07 16.97
N ASN A 99 -1.89 -22.23 17.81
CA ASN A 99 -0.43 -22.02 17.81
C ASN A 99 0.14 -21.77 16.41
N LEU A 100 -0.49 -20.85 15.67
CA LEU A 100 -0.19 -20.58 14.27
C LEU A 100 1.25 -20.08 14.08
N GLY A 101 1.88 -20.46 12.97
CA GLY A 101 3.05 -19.79 12.43
C GLY A 101 2.69 -18.49 11.70
N ARG A 102 3.71 -17.79 11.21
CA ARG A 102 3.61 -16.53 10.45
C ARG A 102 2.77 -16.69 9.19
N ALA A 103 1.79 -15.81 9.00
CA ALA A 103 0.87 -15.85 7.87
C ALA A 103 0.15 -14.52 7.64
N HIS A 104 -0.40 -14.34 6.45
CA HIS A 104 -1.53 -13.43 6.22
C HIS A 104 -2.81 -14.25 6.18
N VAL A 105 -3.80 -13.89 6.99
CA VAL A 105 -5.07 -14.63 7.05
C VAL A 105 -6.23 -13.67 6.88
N ASP A 106 -6.99 -13.85 5.80
CA ASP A 106 -8.21 -13.11 5.55
C ASP A 106 -9.39 -13.79 6.26
N ILE A 107 -9.70 -13.29 7.46
CA ILE A 107 -10.75 -13.86 8.31
C ILE A 107 -12.14 -13.62 7.73
N GLY A 108 -12.31 -12.57 6.91
CA GLY A 108 -13.59 -12.27 6.26
C GLY A 108 -13.93 -13.32 5.22
N LYS A 109 -12.97 -13.64 4.35
CA LYS A 109 -13.15 -14.71 3.35
C LYS A 109 -13.33 -16.09 3.98
N LEU A 110 -12.57 -16.40 5.03
CA LEU A 110 -12.72 -17.66 5.75
C LEU A 110 -14.10 -17.77 6.42
N ALA A 111 -14.61 -16.68 7.01
CA ALA A 111 -15.94 -16.65 7.60
C ALA A 111 -17.04 -16.90 6.54
N MET A 112 -16.95 -16.24 5.38
CA MET A 112 -17.90 -16.45 4.28
C MET A 112 -17.86 -17.88 3.76
N LYS A 113 -16.66 -18.40 3.47
CA LYS A 113 -16.49 -19.77 3.01
C LYS A 113 -17.02 -20.81 4.02
N PHE A 114 -16.77 -20.59 5.31
CA PHE A 114 -17.30 -21.47 6.36
C PHE A 114 -18.83 -21.38 6.47
N LYS A 115 -19.41 -20.19 6.30
CA LYS A 115 -20.86 -19.97 6.31
C LYS A 115 -21.58 -20.71 5.17
N GLU A 116 -20.93 -20.84 4.02
CA GLU A 116 -21.43 -21.59 2.87
C GLU A 116 -21.28 -23.11 3.04
N GLU A 117 -20.14 -23.59 3.53
CA GLU A 117 -19.87 -25.02 3.68
C GLU A 117 -20.53 -25.64 4.92
N GLY A 118 -20.61 -24.90 6.02
CA GLY A 118 -21.01 -25.41 7.33
C GLY A 118 -20.03 -26.43 7.94
N GLY A 119 -20.47 -27.14 8.99
CA GLY A 119 -19.71 -28.19 9.64
C GLY A 119 -18.92 -27.74 10.87
N ASP A 120 -17.84 -28.48 11.20
CA ASP A 120 -16.98 -28.16 12.35
C ASP A 120 -15.92 -27.11 11.99
N LEU A 121 -15.91 -26.01 12.73
CA LEU A 121 -15.01 -24.89 12.47
C LEU A 121 -13.53 -25.25 12.63
N ALA A 122 -13.19 -26.10 13.58
CA ALA A 122 -11.79 -26.45 13.84
C ALA A 122 -11.24 -27.35 12.73
N GLU A 123 -12.03 -28.30 12.24
CA GLU A 123 -11.69 -29.12 11.07
C GLU A 123 -11.58 -28.28 9.80
N PHE A 124 -12.52 -27.36 9.58
CA PHE A 124 -12.47 -26.40 8.47
C PHE A 124 -11.16 -25.59 8.48
N LEU A 125 -10.81 -24.98 9.61
CA LEU A 125 -9.60 -24.16 9.70
C LEU A 125 -8.32 -25.00 9.57
N LYS A 126 -8.27 -26.21 10.13
CA LYS A 126 -7.14 -27.13 9.92
C LYS A 126 -6.94 -27.48 8.44
N ARG A 127 -8.01 -27.51 7.65
CA ARG A 127 -7.94 -27.72 6.20
C ARG A 127 -7.46 -26.46 5.47
N GLU A 128 -8.03 -25.30 5.78
CA GLU A 128 -7.76 -24.05 5.05
C GLU A 128 -6.40 -23.41 5.39
N ILE A 129 -6.03 -23.40 6.68
CA ILE A 129 -4.79 -22.78 7.18
C ILE A 129 -3.80 -23.82 7.75
N GLY A 130 -4.03 -25.10 7.48
CA GLY A 130 -3.23 -26.24 7.95
C GLY A 130 -1.71 -26.06 7.87
N PRO A 131 -1.13 -25.52 6.76
CA PRO A 131 0.32 -25.37 6.64
C PRO A 131 0.99 -24.48 7.69
N VAL A 132 0.23 -23.72 8.48
CA VAL A 132 0.77 -22.90 9.57
C VAL A 132 0.30 -23.34 10.96
N VAL A 133 -0.57 -24.33 11.08
CA VAL A 133 -1.10 -24.78 12.39
C VAL A 133 -0.01 -25.48 13.21
N GLY A 134 0.21 -25.06 14.45
CA GLY A 134 1.22 -25.64 15.34
C GLY A 134 2.67 -25.22 15.07
N HIS A 135 2.91 -24.31 14.13
CA HIS A 135 4.27 -23.88 13.75
C HIS A 135 4.87 -22.76 14.61
N TYR A 136 4.12 -22.20 15.57
CA TYR A 136 4.58 -21.08 16.40
C TYR A 136 5.95 -21.34 17.05
N HIS A 137 6.11 -22.45 17.78
CA HIS A 137 7.32 -22.73 18.55
C HIS A 137 8.55 -22.89 17.66
N ALA A 138 8.44 -23.70 16.60
CA ALA A 138 9.53 -23.94 15.66
C ALA A 138 9.99 -22.63 14.99
N GLN A 139 9.06 -21.76 14.58
CA GLN A 139 9.41 -20.48 13.96
C GLN A 139 9.93 -19.46 14.97
N SER A 140 9.44 -19.49 16.21
CA SER A 140 9.98 -18.62 17.27
C SER A 140 11.44 -18.95 17.58
N GLU A 141 11.83 -20.22 17.55
CA GLU A 141 13.22 -20.66 17.70
C GLU A 141 14.06 -20.27 16.49
N GLU A 142 13.52 -20.41 15.28
CA GLU A 142 14.18 -19.96 14.04
C GLU A 142 14.45 -18.45 14.07
N ASP A 143 13.45 -17.64 14.43
CA ASP A 143 13.55 -16.18 14.49
C ASP A 143 14.60 -15.73 15.53
N ALA A 144 14.68 -16.43 16.67
CA ALA A 144 15.70 -16.18 17.68
C ALA A 144 17.13 -16.42 17.17
N ASN A 145 17.30 -17.35 16.22
CA ASN A 145 18.60 -17.76 15.67
C ASN A 145 18.99 -16.97 14.40
N ASN A 146 18.03 -16.67 13.51
CA ASN A 146 18.30 -16.05 12.20
C ASN A 146 18.39 -14.52 12.23
N GLY A 147 17.97 -13.88 13.34
CA GLY A 147 18.04 -12.43 13.51
C GLY A 147 17.13 -11.65 12.55
N THR A 148 17.04 -10.34 12.76
CA THR A 148 16.23 -9.46 11.91
C THR A 148 16.97 -9.00 10.67
N LYS A 149 16.23 -8.62 9.62
CA LYS A 149 16.82 -7.84 8.52
C LYS A 149 16.80 -6.37 8.89
N ASP A 150 17.97 -5.79 9.09
CA ASP A 150 18.07 -4.36 9.37
C ASP A 150 17.73 -3.53 8.12
N VAL A 151 17.04 -2.41 8.33
CA VAL A 151 16.71 -1.43 7.29
C VAL A 151 17.27 -0.08 7.70
N VAL A 152 17.90 0.59 6.72
CA VAL A 152 18.40 1.95 6.84
C VAL A 152 17.72 2.81 5.79
N LEU A 153 17.10 3.92 6.19
CA LEU A 153 16.55 4.89 5.24
C LEU A 153 17.58 5.97 4.97
N TYR A 154 18.05 6.05 3.73
CA TYR A 154 19.00 7.09 3.31
C TYR A 154 18.21 8.27 2.73
N GLY A 155 18.12 9.34 3.53
CA GLY A 155 17.23 10.46 3.35
C GLY A 155 16.00 10.37 4.27
N PHE A 156 15.56 11.49 4.85
CA PHE A 156 14.37 11.54 5.70
C PHE A 156 13.36 12.60 5.23
N GLY A 157 13.22 12.69 3.90
CA GLY A 157 12.24 13.52 3.21
C GLY A 157 10.84 12.92 3.25
N ARG A 158 10.02 13.26 2.25
CA ARG A 158 8.61 12.83 2.17
C ARG A 158 8.45 11.30 2.18
N ILE A 159 9.04 10.61 1.20
CA ILE A 159 8.95 9.14 1.11
C ILE A 159 9.65 8.46 2.29
N GLY A 160 10.84 8.92 2.69
CA GLY A 160 11.55 8.35 3.85
C GLY A 160 10.74 8.38 5.14
N ARG A 161 10.02 9.47 5.43
CA ARG A 161 9.14 9.51 6.62
C ARG A 161 7.97 8.54 6.53
N LEU A 162 7.35 8.38 5.36
CA LEU A 162 6.25 7.43 5.18
C LEU A 162 6.72 5.97 5.24
N LEU A 163 7.89 5.66 4.67
CA LEU A 163 8.53 4.36 4.85
C LEU A 163 8.81 4.08 6.32
N ALA A 164 9.30 5.08 7.07
CA ALA A 164 9.48 4.93 8.51
C ALA A 164 8.15 4.65 9.23
N ARG A 165 7.07 5.38 8.91
CA ARG A 165 5.74 5.12 9.48
C ARG A 165 5.30 3.66 9.23
N ILE A 166 5.41 3.19 7.99
CA ILE A 166 5.04 1.81 7.61
C ILE A 166 5.92 0.77 8.32
N LEU A 167 7.25 0.99 8.38
CA LEU A 167 8.18 0.07 9.05
C LEU A 167 7.91 0.00 10.56
N ILE A 168 7.64 1.14 11.20
CA ILE A 168 7.33 1.20 12.63
C ILE A 168 6.01 0.49 12.95
N GLU A 169 4.97 0.73 12.15
CA GLU A 169 3.67 0.05 12.26
C GLU A 169 3.81 -1.47 12.09
N LYS A 170 4.63 -1.89 11.12
CA LYS A 170 4.88 -3.30 10.78
C LYS A 170 5.94 -3.98 11.63
N ALA A 171 6.53 -3.29 12.61
CA ALA A 171 7.57 -3.86 13.46
C ALA A 171 7.08 -5.11 14.23
N GLY A 172 5.78 -5.18 14.54
CA GLY A 172 5.09 -6.40 14.99
C GLY A 172 5.79 -7.13 16.14
N GLY A 173 5.84 -8.47 16.07
CA GLY A 173 6.55 -9.33 17.03
C GLY A 173 8.08 -9.16 17.04
N GLY A 174 8.64 -8.20 16.29
CA GLY A 174 10.05 -7.83 16.34
C GLY A 174 10.97 -8.56 15.37
N ASN A 175 10.46 -9.49 14.55
CA ASN A 175 11.30 -10.49 13.86
C ASN A 175 11.49 -10.28 12.34
N ASN A 176 11.18 -9.10 11.80
CA ASN A 176 11.17 -8.84 10.34
C ASN A 176 12.17 -7.75 9.90
N LEU A 177 11.70 -6.88 8.99
CA LEU A 177 12.36 -5.64 8.62
C LEU A 177 12.37 -4.70 9.82
N ARG A 178 13.56 -4.44 10.36
CA ARG A 178 13.74 -3.57 11.51
C ARG A 178 14.35 -2.26 11.07
N LEU A 179 13.62 -1.15 11.22
CA LEU A 179 14.18 0.17 10.98
C LEU A 179 15.21 0.49 12.08
N ARG A 180 16.49 0.48 11.73
CA ARG A 180 17.59 0.69 12.69
C ARG A 180 18.19 2.09 12.61
N ALA A 181 18.18 2.69 11.43
CA ALA A 181 18.75 4.02 11.26
C ALA A 181 18.08 4.82 10.14
N ILE A 182 18.18 6.13 10.27
CA ILE A 182 17.95 7.09 9.19
C ILE A 182 19.25 7.87 8.95
N VAL A 183 19.61 8.09 7.69
CA VAL A 183 20.79 8.86 7.32
C VAL A 183 20.35 10.18 6.70
N VAL A 184 20.91 11.28 7.18
CA VAL A 184 20.52 12.63 6.80
C VAL A 184 21.75 13.53 6.72
N ARG A 185 21.62 14.68 6.04
CA ARG A 185 22.61 15.76 6.18
C ARG A 185 22.34 16.54 7.45
N GLN A 186 23.41 17.04 8.09
CA GLN A 186 23.30 17.90 9.27
C GLN A 186 22.47 19.14 8.91
N GLY A 187 21.38 19.35 9.65
CA GLY A 187 20.61 20.58 9.51
C GLY A 187 21.30 21.76 10.18
N GLY A 188 20.98 22.98 9.74
CA GLY A 188 21.53 24.21 10.32
C GLY A 188 20.88 24.65 11.64
N ALA A 189 19.95 23.86 12.19
CA ALA A 189 19.28 24.18 13.45
C ALA A 189 19.96 23.49 14.63
N GLU A 190 20.06 24.18 15.77
CA GLU A 190 20.61 23.61 17.01
C GLU A 190 19.79 22.40 17.50
N ASN A 191 18.46 22.43 17.31
CA ASN A 191 17.53 21.37 17.70
C ASN A 191 17.09 20.47 16.52
N ASP A 192 18.03 20.12 15.63
CA ASP A 192 17.74 19.36 14.40
C ASP A 192 17.00 18.03 14.66
N LEU A 193 17.39 17.30 15.71
CA LEU A 193 16.79 16.00 16.05
C LEU A 193 15.32 16.13 16.45
N GLU A 194 14.96 17.10 17.30
CA GLU A 194 13.57 17.38 17.66
C GLU A 194 12.75 17.88 16.47
N LYS A 195 13.35 18.67 15.56
CA LYS A 195 12.68 19.09 14.33
C LYS A 195 12.34 17.90 13.43
N ARG A 196 13.25 16.93 13.28
CA ARG A 196 12.99 15.69 12.53
C ARG A 196 11.91 14.84 13.20
N ALA A 197 11.94 14.73 14.53
CA ALA A 197 10.89 14.05 15.29
C ALA A 197 9.52 14.72 15.07
N SER A 198 9.47 16.06 15.08
CA SER A 198 8.26 16.84 14.82
C SER A 198 7.70 16.60 13.41
N LEU A 199 8.55 16.54 12.39
CA LEU A 199 8.14 16.24 11.01
C LEU A 199 7.64 14.81 10.80
N LEU A 200 8.08 13.85 11.63
CA LEU A 200 7.49 12.51 11.66
C LEU A 200 6.14 12.54 12.39
N ARG A 201 6.06 13.28 13.50
CA ARG A 201 4.88 13.41 14.37
C ARG A 201 3.69 14.08 13.68
N ARG A 202 3.95 15.04 12.78
CA ARG A 202 2.93 15.87 12.13
C ARG A 202 3.13 15.87 10.62
N ASP A 203 2.13 15.40 9.88
CA ASP A 203 2.09 15.45 8.42
C ASP A 203 0.79 16.11 7.96
N SER A 204 0.88 17.08 7.05
CA SER A 204 -0.28 17.84 6.56
C SER A 204 -1.20 17.04 5.63
N VAL A 205 -0.70 15.96 5.03
CA VAL A 205 -1.47 15.09 4.14
C VAL A 205 -1.91 13.84 4.89
N HIS A 206 -0.97 13.16 5.55
CA HIS A 206 -1.21 11.85 6.18
C HIS A 206 -1.53 11.96 7.68
N GLY A 207 -1.83 13.16 8.16
CA GLY A 207 -2.20 13.40 9.56
C GLY A 207 -1.07 13.12 10.58
N PRO A 208 -1.42 13.10 11.87
CA PRO A 208 -0.46 12.82 12.93
C PRO A 208 0.08 11.39 12.84
N PHE A 209 1.27 11.18 13.41
CA PHE A 209 1.81 9.84 13.60
C PHE A 209 0.96 9.04 14.59
N ASP A 210 0.63 7.80 14.25
CA ASP A 210 -0.12 6.90 15.12
C ASP A 210 0.80 6.26 16.18
N GLY A 211 0.94 6.98 17.30
CA GLY A 211 1.66 6.51 18.48
C GLY A 211 2.61 7.55 19.08
N THR A 212 3.70 7.07 19.67
CA THR A 212 4.62 7.88 20.47
C THR A 212 5.97 8.03 19.79
N ILE A 213 6.57 9.21 19.94
CA ILE A 213 7.93 9.51 19.48
C ILE A 213 8.66 10.23 20.61
N ARG A 214 9.75 9.64 21.08
CA ARG A 214 10.69 10.24 22.05
C ARG A 214 12.04 10.48 21.37
N VAL A 215 12.66 11.61 21.69
CA VAL A 215 14.03 11.93 21.27
C VAL A 215 15.01 11.51 22.36
N ASP A 216 16.07 10.82 21.96
CA ASP A 216 17.24 10.55 22.79
C ASP A 216 18.43 11.33 22.22
N GLU A 217 18.75 12.47 22.83
CA GLU A 217 19.82 13.34 22.35
C GLU A 217 21.21 12.72 22.55
N LYS A 218 21.40 12.01 23.66
CA LYS A 218 22.68 11.37 24.01
C LYS A 218 23.06 10.34 22.95
N GLU A 219 22.08 9.53 22.54
CA GLU A 219 22.29 8.51 21.53
C GLU A 219 22.00 9.01 20.11
N SER A 220 21.65 10.28 19.91
CA SER A 220 21.21 10.81 18.61
C SER A 220 20.18 9.89 17.93
N ALA A 221 19.08 9.61 18.63
CA ALA A 221 18.09 8.62 18.20
C ALA A 221 16.64 9.10 18.36
N LEU A 222 15.78 8.54 17.52
CA LEU A 222 14.33 8.61 17.65
C LEU A 222 13.80 7.27 18.15
N ILE A 223 12.97 7.29 19.18
CA ILE A 223 12.31 6.09 19.72
C ILE A 223 10.83 6.20 19.40
N ALA A 224 10.38 5.47 18.38
CA ALA A 224 9.02 5.54 17.86
C ALA A 224 8.28 4.21 18.04
N ASN A 225 7.20 4.19 18.84
CA ASN A 225 6.49 2.97 19.23
C ASN A 225 7.44 1.83 19.70
N GLY A 226 8.46 2.19 20.48
CA GLY A 226 9.50 1.26 20.96
C GLY A 226 10.63 0.96 19.96
N ASN A 227 10.51 1.35 18.69
CA ASN A 227 11.58 1.18 17.70
C ASN A 227 12.68 2.22 17.94
N PHE A 228 13.88 1.74 18.28
CA PHE A 228 15.08 2.57 18.44
C PHE A 228 15.73 2.83 17.07
N ILE A 229 15.69 4.08 16.61
CA ILE A 229 16.12 4.49 15.28
C ILE A 229 17.27 5.48 15.41
N LYS A 230 18.49 5.06 15.07
CA LYS A 230 19.68 5.93 15.09
C LYS A 230 19.57 6.99 14.00
N VAL A 231 19.86 8.25 14.33
CA VAL A 231 20.03 9.31 13.34
C VAL A 231 21.50 9.45 13.05
N ILE A 232 21.87 9.22 11.80
CA ILE A 232 23.26 9.26 11.33
C ILE A 232 23.41 10.45 10.39
N TYR A 233 24.40 11.28 10.66
CA TYR A 233 24.73 12.41 9.79
C TYR A 233 25.84 12.02 8.83
N SER A 234 25.60 12.18 7.54
CA SER A 234 26.59 11.92 6.50
C SER A 234 26.39 12.79 5.28
N ASP A 235 27.51 13.19 4.67
CA ASP A 235 27.52 13.93 3.41
C ASP A 235 27.60 13.01 2.18
N GLY A 236 27.88 11.72 2.38
CA GLY A 236 28.06 10.75 1.29
C GLY A 236 27.65 9.31 1.65
N PRO A 237 27.20 8.53 0.65
CA PRO A 237 26.70 7.17 0.84
C PRO A 237 27.80 6.13 1.16
N ASP A 238 29.06 6.44 0.82
CA ASP A 238 30.24 5.61 1.03
C ASP A 238 31.01 5.94 2.33
N LYS A 239 30.49 6.84 3.16
CA LYS A 239 31.20 7.37 4.35
C LYS A 239 30.75 6.76 5.67
N VAL A 240 29.68 5.98 5.68
CA VAL A 240 29.08 5.49 6.92
C VAL A 240 29.56 4.07 7.22
N ASP A 241 30.19 3.86 8.37
CA ASP A 241 30.38 2.51 8.91
C ASP A 241 29.18 2.16 9.79
N TYR A 242 28.23 1.35 9.30
CA TYR A 242 27.03 1.01 10.07
C TYR A 242 27.33 0.00 11.19
N THR A 243 28.46 -0.71 11.12
CA THR A 243 28.80 -1.76 12.09
C THR A 243 29.07 -1.19 13.48
N GLN A 244 29.50 0.09 13.57
CA GLN A 244 29.66 0.81 14.83
C GLN A 244 28.33 0.97 15.60
N TYR A 245 27.19 0.87 14.90
CA TYR A 245 25.85 0.95 15.48
C TYR A 245 25.18 -0.43 15.62
N GLY A 246 25.97 -1.50 15.48
CA GLY A 246 25.47 -2.87 15.55
C GLY A 246 24.56 -3.25 14.36
N ILE A 247 24.73 -2.59 13.21
CA ILE A 247 24.02 -2.88 11.96
C ILE A 247 25.00 -3.58 11.01
N LYS A 248 24.69 -4.83 10.62
CA LYS A 248 25.66 -5.70 9.91
C LYS A 248 25.15 -6.28 8.59
N ASN A 249 23.84 -6.23 8.34
CA ASN A 249 23.18 -6.89 7.21
C ASN A 249 22.11 -6.00 6.56
N ALA A 250 22.29 -4.67 6.58
CA ALA A 250 21.25 -3.73 6.23
C ALA A 250 20.84 -3.80 4.76
N ILE A 251 19.55 -3.60 4.51
CA ILE A 251 19.06 -3.08 3.24
C ILE A 251 18.99 -1.56 3.37
N VAL A 252 19.76 -0.84 2.56
CA VAL A 252 19.69 0.61 2.48
C VAL A 252 18.61 0.99 1.47
N ILE A 253 17.61 1.73 1.89
CA ILE A 253 16.61 2.31 1.00
C ILE A 253 17.04 3.74 0.68
N ASP A 254 17.51 3.99 -0.54
CA ASP A 254 17.82 5.33 -1.02
C ASP A 254 16.54 6.03 -1.47
N ASN A 255 16.11 6.96 -0.63
CA ASN A 255 14.95 7.81 -0.86
C ASN A 255 15.35 9.28 -1.02
N THR A 256 16.60 9.54 -1.43
CA THR A 256 17.06 10.86 -1.89
C THR A 256 16.80 11.04 -3.38
N GLY A 257 16.93 9.96 -4.16
CA GLY A 257 16.78 9.98 -5.62
C GLY A 257 17.90 10.73 -6.35
N ILE A 258 18.98 11.11 -5.65
CA ILE A 258 20.14 11.81 -6.23
C ILE A 258 20.92 10.86 -7.14
N TRP A 259 21.22 9.65 -6.66
CA TRP A 259 21.85 8.59 -7.43
C TRP A 259 20.79 7.70 -8.06
N ARG A 260 20.98 7.39 -9.35
CA ARG A 260 19.99 6.63 -10.12
C ARG A 260 20.62 5.57 -11.03
N ASP A 261 21.93 5.52 -11.12
CA ASP A 261 22.70 4.51 -11.86
C ASP A 261 23.41 3.57 -10.89
N GLU A 262 23.95 2.49 -11.46
CA GLU A 262 24.57 1.41 -10.69
C GLU A 262 25.83 1.88 -9.97
N GLU A 263 26.64 2.72 -10.60
CA GLU A 263 27.84 3.29 -9.99
C GLU A 263 27.50 4.14 -8.76
N GLY A 264 26.54 5.06 -8.89
CA GLY A 264 26.13 5.94 -7.80
C GLY A 264 25.49 5.19 -6.63
N LEU A 265 24.60 4.24 -6.91
CA LEU A 265 23.97 3.41 -5.87
C LEU A 265 24.94 2.40 -5.26
N GLY A 266 25.90 1.91 -6.05
CA GLY A 266 26.96 1.02 -5.60
C GLY A 266 27.88 1.63 -4.54
N LEU A 267 27.89 2.96 -4.39
CA LEU A 267 28.58 3.63 -3.28
C LEU A 267 28.05 3.18 -1.91
N HIS A 268 26.73 2.94 -1.78
CA HIS A 268 26.16 2.43 -0.53
C HIS A 268 26.71 1.04 -0.18
N LEU A 269 26.98 0.19 -1.18
CA LEU A 269 27.53 -1.15 -0.96
C LEU A 269 28.98 -1.13 -0.46
N LYS A 270 29.69 0.01 -0.61
CA LYS A 270 31.04 0.18 -0.05
C LYS A 270 31.01 0.43 1.47
N SER A 271 29.88 0.87 2.00
CA SER A 271 29.69 1.13 3.44
C SER A 271 29.56 -0.18 4.21
N LYS A 272 30.33 -0.32 5.29
CA LYS A 272 30.32 -1.56 6.09
C LYS A 272 28.97 -1.76 6.75
N GLY A 273 28.47 -2.99 6.72
CA GLY A 273 27.17 -3.36 7.28
C GLY A 273 25.99 -3.24 6.30
N VAL A 274 26.23 -2.78 5.07
CA VAL A 274 25.24 -2.81 3.98
C VAL A 274 25.34 -4.13 3.22
N SER A 275 24.20 -4.75 2.96
CA SER A 275 24.10 -5.99 2.17
C SER A 275 23.45 -5.79 0.81
N ARG A 276 22.49 -4.87 0.71
CA ARG A 276 21.67 -4.60 -0.48
C ARG A 276 21.16 -3.15 -0.48
N VAL A 277 20.76 -2.65 -1.65
CA VAL A 277 20.29 -1.27 -1.89
C VAL A 277 18.97 -1.27 -2.66
N MET A 278 18.01 -0.47 -2.21
CA MET A 278 16.72 -0.24 -2.86
C MET A 278 16.56 1.25 -3.21
N LEU A 279 16.39 1.59 -4.49
CA LEU A 279 16.09 2.94 -4.93
C LEU A 279 14.57 3.18 -4.99
N THR A 280 14.08 4.28 -4.40
CA THR A 280 12.66 4.69 -4.45
C THR A 280 12.33 5.63 -5.62
N ALA A 281 12.90 5.34 -6.80
CA ALA A 281 12.69 6.04 -8.05
C ALA A 281 13.12 5.13 -9.22
N PRO A 282 12.75 5.43 -10.49
CA PRO A 282 13.18 4.61 -11.63
C PRO A 282 14.71 4.61 -11.78
N GLY A 283 15.30 3.42 -11.85
CA GLY A 283 16.73 3.22 -12.10
C GLY A 283 17.11 3.51 -13.57
N LYS A 284 18.33 4.01 -13.78
CA LYS A 284 18.98 4.17 -15.08
C LYS A 284 19.81 2.93 -15.41
N GLY A 285 20.16 2.77 -16.69
CA GLY A 285 20.91 1.62 -17.18
C GLY A 285 20.13 0.32 -16.98
N ASP A 286 20.83 -0.71 -16.51
CA ASP A 286 20.35 -2.09 -16.40
C ASP A 286 19.81 -2.46 -15.01
N ILE A 287 19.69 -1.48 -14.10
CA ILE A 287 19.06 -1.72 -12.80
C ILE A 287 17.63 -2.23 -13.01
N LYS A 288 17.35 -3.41 -12.46
CA LYS A 288 16.02 -4.02 -12.47
C LYS A 288 15.01 -3.06 -11.82
N ASN A 289 14.00 -2.66 -12.58
CA ASN A 289 12.88 -1.87 -12.10
C ASN A 289 11.75 -2.85 -11.75
N ILE A 290 11.48 -3.01 -10.46
CA ILE A 290 10.50 -3.95 -9.94
C ILE A 290 9.19 -3.24 -9.65
N VAL A 291 8.11 -3.79 -10.18
CA VAL A 291 6.73 -3.52 -9.80
C VAL A 291 6.21 -4.76 -9.10
N TYR A 292 5.90 -4.63 -7.80
CA TYR A 292 5.46 -5.77 -7.00
C TYR A 292 4.13 -6.33 -7.52
N GLY A 293 4.00 -7.66 -7.60
CA GLY A 293 2.84 -8.34 -8.15
C GLY A 293 2.85 -8.48 -9.67
N ILE A 294 3.90 -7.99 -10.35
CA ILE A 294 4.03 -8.06 -11.81
C ILE A 294 5.30 -8.79 -12.22
N ASN A 295 6.46 -8.25 -11.86
CA ASN A 295 7.77 -8.79 -12.22
C ASN A 295 8.68 -8.97 -11.00
N ASN A 296 8.08 -9.14 -9.82
CA ASN A 296 8.82 -9.34 -8.58
C ASN A 296 9.47 -10.73 -8.50
N ASP A 297 9.05 -11.67 -9.33
CA ASP A 297 9.71 -12.95 -9.56
C ASP A 297 11.12 -12.80 -10.18
N TRP A 298 11.48 -11.62 -10.70
CA TRP A 298 12.82 -11.33 -11.21
C TRP A 298 13.86 -11.07 -10.10
N ILE A 299 13.41 -10.95 -8.85
CA ILE A 299 14.28 -10.75 -7.69
C ILE A 299 14.98 -12.06 -7.35
N THR A 300 16.31 -12.00 -7.34
CA THR A 300 17.22 -13.12 -7.05
C THR A 300 18.12 -12.77 -5.87
N ASP A 301 18.84 -13.76 -5.34
CA ASP A 301 19.73 -13.54 -4.19
C ASP A 301 21.01 -12.77 -4.55
N GLU A 302 21.35 -12.78 -5.84
CA GLU A 302 22.46 -12.06 -6.43
C GLU A 302 22.18 -10.56 -6.54
N ASP A 303 20.90 -10.16 -6.58
CA ASP A 303 20.51 -8.76 -6.76
C ASP A 303 20.92 -7.91 -5.54
N LYS A 304 21.97 -7.10 -5.73
CA LYS A 304 22.46 -6.15 -4.73
C LYS A 304 21.79 -4.79 -4.82
N ILE A 305 21.37 -4.37 -6.02
CA ILE A 305 20.78 -3.05 -6.26
C ILE A 305 19.49 -3.24 -7.06
N LEU A 306 18.38 -2.75 -6.52
CA LEU A 306 17.08 -2.77 -7.19
C LEU A 306 16.44 -1.38 -7.17
N SER A 307 15.48 -1.16 -8.06
CA SER A 307 14.64 0.03 -8.09
C SER A 307 13.17 -0.37 -7.96
N ALA A 308 12.42 0.34 -7.12
CA ALA A 308 10.99 0.15 -6.95
C ALA A 308 10.14 0.96 -7.97
N ALA A 309 10.69 1.25 -9.16
CA ALA A 309 10.04 2.04 -10.21
C ALA A 309 9.50 3.41 -9.70
N SER A 310 8.47 3.97 -10.34
CA SER A 310 7.79 5.21 -9.90
C SER A 310 6.38 4.91 -9.37
N CYS A 311 5.78 5.87 -8.67
CA CYS A 311 4.38 5.80 -8.22
C CYS A 311 3.41 5.51 -9.38
N THR A 312 3.48 6.28 -10.48
CA THR A 312 2.60 6.07 -11.64
C THR A 312 2.81 4.70 -12.27
N THR A 313 4.05 4.22 -12.42
CA THR A 313 4.30 2.88 -12.97
C THR A 313 3.73 1.79 -12.07
N ASN A 314 3.90 1.89 -10.75
CA ASN A 314 3.29 0.94 -9.82
C ASN A 314 1.76 0.95 -9.91
N ALA A 315 1.14 2.12 -10.05
CA ALA A 315 -0.32 2.24 -10.09
C ALA A 315 -0.96 1.60 -11.33
N ILE A 316 -0.39 1.85 -12.51
CA ILE A 316 -1.04 1.46 -13.78
C ILE A 316 -0.67 0.06 -14.24
N THR A 317 0.54 -0.42 -13.93
CA THR A 317 1.05 -1.69 -14.48
C THR A 317 0.19 -2.90 -14.08
N PRO A 318 -0.28 -3.04 -12.84
CA PRO A 318 -1.19 -4.11 -12.45
C PRO A 318 -2.50 -4.11 -13.22
N VAL A 319 -3.13 -2.94 -13.36
CA VAL A 319 -4.39 -2.80 -14.13
C VAL A 319 -4.15 -3.12 -15.61
N LEU A 320 -3.07 -2.61 -16.20
CA LEU A 320 -2.71 -2.90 -17.59
C LEU A 320 -2.41 -4.39 -17.82
N LYS A 321 -1.80 -5.09 -16.84
CA LYS A 321 -1.58 -6.54 -16.91
C LYS A 321 -2.90 -7.29 -16.95
N ALA A 322 -3.81 -6.99 -16.01
CA ALA A 322 -5.13 -7.61 -15.95
C ALA A 322 -5.90 -7.42 -17.26
N ILE A 323 -5.93 -6.19 -17.80
CA ILE A 323 -6.60 -5.89 -19.08
C ILE A 323 -5.90 -6.54 -20.28
N TYR A 324 -4.57 -6.60 -20.28
CA TYR A 324 -3.83 -7.25 -21.35
C TYR A 324 -4.11 -8.76 -21.41
N ASP A 325 -4.11 -9.42 -20.24
CA ASP A 325 -4.34 -10.86 -20.16
C ASP A 325 -5.74 -11.24 -20.64
N GLU A 326 -6.76 -10.50 -20.20
CA GLU A 326 -8.15 -10.80 -20.56
C GLU A 326 -8.51 -10.30 -21.97
N TYR A 327 -8.28 -9.02 -22.27
CA TYR A 327 -8.81 -8.41 -23.50
C TYR A 327 -7.77 -8.20 -24.60
N GLY A 328 -6.48 -8.25 -24.25
CA GLY A 328 -5.38 -7.91 -25.13
C GLY A 328 -5.34 -6.41 -25.46
N ILE A 329 -4.15 -5.80 -25.40
CA ILE A 329 -3.97 -4.37 -25.75
C ILE A 329 -3.28 -4.26 -27.12
N GLU A 330 -3.90 -3.52 -28.04
CA GLU A 330 -3.35 -3.20 -29.35
C GLU A 330 -2.39 -2.00 -29.25
N ASP A 331 -2.90 -0.87 -28.78
CA ASP A 331 -2.16 0.35 -28.45
C ASP A 331 -2.94 1.21 -27.44
N GLY A 332 -2.30 2.27 -26.93
CA GLY A 332 -2.96 3.19 -26.04
C GLY A 332 -2.15 4.40 -25.62
N HIS A 333 -2.82 5.30 -24.92
CA HIS A 333 -2.25 6.50 -24.33
C HIS A 333 -2.53 6.55 -22.84
N VAL A 334 -1.48 6.82 -22.06
CA VAL A 334 -1.57 7.02 -20.60
C VAL A 334 -1.34 8.48 -20.29
N GLU A 335 -2.36 9.14 -19.77
CA GLU A 335 -2.24 10.47 -19.20
C GLU A 335 -2.33 10.38 -17.68
N THR A 336 -1.52 11.16 -16.95
CA THR A 336 -1.68 11.25 -15.49
C THR A 336 -1.93 12.66 -15.03
N VAL A 337 -3.05 12.87 -14.36
CA VAL A 337 -3.34 14.07 -13.57
C VAL A 337 -2.68 13.85 -12.21
N HIS A 338 -1.54 14.47 -12.00
CA HIS A 338 -0.65 14.14 -10.90
C HIS A 338 -0.53 15.31 -9.93
N SER A 339 -0.70 15.04 -8.64
CA SER A 339 -0.38 15.99 -7.57
C SER A 339 1.04 16.56 -7.73
N TYR A 340 1.26 17.80 -7.30
CA TYR A 340 2.61 18.35 -7.33
C TYR A 340 3.55 17.61 -6.37
N THR A 341 4.85 17.74 -6.60
CA THR A 341 5.88 17.10 -5.76
C THR A 341 6.97 18.10 -5.40
N ASN A 342 7.89 17.71 -4.51
CA ASN A 342 9.03 18.55 -4.11
C ASN A 342 9.99 18.94 -5.27
N ASP A 343 9.87 18.32 -6.46
CA ASP A 343 10.62 18.73 -7.66
C ASP A 343 10.09 20.07 -8.24
N GLN A 344 8.87 20.48 -7.88
CA GLN A 344 8.25 21.73 -8.35
C GLN A 344 8.43 22.87 -7.35
N ASN A 345 8.41 24.09 -7.87
CA ASN A 345 8.56 25.29 -7.06
C ASN A 345 7.22 25.78 -6.51
N LEU A 346 7.21 26.27 -5.27
CA LEU A 346 6.02 26.91 -4.68
C LEU A 346 5.66 28.22 -5.38
N ILE A 347 6.67 28.99 -5.77
CA ILE A 347 6.57 30.24 -6.52
C ILE A 347 7.41 30.15 -7.80
N ASP A 348 7.16 31.01 -8.77
CA ASP A 348 7.89 31.02 -10.04
C ASP A 348 9.41 31.17 -9.79
N ASN A 349 10.20 30.17 -10.18
CA ASN A 349 11.66 30.15 -10.03
C ASN A 349 12.32 29.23 -11.08
N TYR A 350 13.64 29.34 -11.22
CA TYR A 350 14.41 28.51 -12.16
C TYR A 350 14.21 27.02 -11.90
N HIS A 351 14.06 26.26 -12.99
CA HIS A 351 13.98 24.81 -12.97
C HIS A 351 14.48 24.26 -14.31
N LYS A 352 15.20 23.12 -14.28
CA LYS A 352 15.80 22.50 -15.48
C LYS A 352 14.75 21.99 -16.49
N GLY A 353 13.61 21.53 -15.99
CA GLY A 353 12.50 21.03 -16.80
C GLY A 353 11.59 22.16 -17.25
N SER A 354 11.21 22.16 -18.53
CA SER A 354 10.28 23.13 -19.12
C SER A 354 8.96 23.18 -18.34
N ARG A 355 8.43 24.39 -18.13
CA ARG A 355 7.18 24.70 -17.39
C ARG A 355 7.16 24.39 -15.88
N ARG A 356 8.00 23.48 -15.39
CA ARG A 356 8.05 23.07 -13.97
C ARG A 356 8.59 24.12 -13.00
N GLY A 357 9.20 25.19 -13.52
CA GLY A 357 9.62 26.34 -12.71
C GLY A 357 8.45 27.21 -12.23
N ARG A 358 7.27 27.07 -12.83
CA ARG A 358 6.06 27.84 -12.47
C ARG A 358 5.44 27.33 -11.17
N SER A 359 4.78 28.22 -10.43
CA SER A 359 4.15 27.95 -9.14
C SER A 359 3.22 26.72 -9.18
N ALA A 360 3.56 25.71 -8.39
CA ALA A 360 2.86 24.43 -8.32
C ALA A 360 1.41 24.56 -7.81
N ALA A 361 1.16 25.48 -6.87
CA ALA A 361 -0.13 25.63 -6.22
C ALA A 361 -1.16 26.42 -7.07
N LEU A 362 -0.74 26.97 -8.22
CA LEU A 362 -1.59 27.83 -9.05
C LEU A 362 -1.79 27.33 -10.49
N ASN A 363 -1.01 26.34 -10.93
CA ASN A 363 -0.94 25.98 -12.35
C ASN A 363 -1.22 24.49 -12.59
N MET A 364 -1.83 24.23 -13.74
CA MET A 364 -1.80 22.92 -14.39
C MET A 364 -0.60 22.85 -15.34
N VAL A 365 0.35 21.94 -15.09
CA VAL A 365 1.64 21.90 -15.81
C VAL A 365 1.78 20.61 -16.60
N ILE A 366 1.63 20.71 -17.93
CA ILE A 366 1.88 19.59 -18.85
C ILE A 366 3.38 19.27 -18.92
N THR A 367 3.73 17.99 -18.78
CA THR A 367 5.09 17.48 -18.85
C THR A 367 5.11 16.03 -19.37
N GLU A 368 6.27 15.57 -19.84
CA GLU A 368 6.44 14.17 -20.25
C GLU A 368 6.49 13.25 -19.03
N THR A 369 6.03 12.01 -19.20
CA THR A 369 6.15 10.95 -18.19
C THR A 369 6.94 9.76 -18.72
N GLY A 370 7.81 9.21 -17.88
CA GLY A 370 8.51 7.96 -18.17
C GLY A 370 7.65 6.71 -17.94
N ALA A 371 6.41 6.86 -17.45
CA ALA A 371 5.58 5.75 -16.99
C ALA A 371 5.31 4.72 -18.10
N ALA A 372 4.92 5.16 -19.31
CA ALA A 372 4.65 4.25 -20.44
C ALA A 372 5.89 3.41 -20.81
N LYS A 373 7.07 4.03 -20.91
CA LYS A 373 8.33 3.32 -21.17
C LYS A 373 8.70 2.35 -20.04
N ALA A 374 8.40 2.72 -18.80
CA ALA A 374 8.65 1.89 -17.63
C ALA A 374 7.68 0.70 -17.55
N VAL A 375 6.42 0.86 -17.95
CA VAL A 375 5.47 -0.26 -18.10
C VAL A 375 6.04 -1.29 -19.06
N SER A 376 6.54 -0.89 -20.23
CA SER A 376 7.15 -1.83 -21.19
C SER A 376 8.39 -2.55 -20.65
N LYS A 377 9.05 -2.04 -19.60
CA LYS A 377 10.14 -2.76 -18.93
C LYS A 377 9.63 -3.83 -17.97
N ALA A 378 8.49 -3.61 -17.32
CA ALA A 378 7.86 -4.57 -16.42
C ALA A 378 6.97 -5.58 -17.17
N LEU A 379 6.39 -5.16 -18.29
CA LEU A 379 5.52 -5.93 -19.20
C LEU A 379 6.07 -5.83 -20.63
N PRO A 380 7.06 -6.66 -21.00
CA PRO A 380 7.69 -6.63 -22.33
C PRO A 380 6.70 -6.73 -23.51
N GLU A 381 5.56 -7.37 -23.30
CA GLU A 381 4.47 -7.53 -24.26
C GLU A 381 3.82 -6.19 -24.65
N LEU A 382 3.95 -5.17 -23.80
CA LEU A 382 3.47 -3.80 -24.04
C LEU A 382 4.53 -2.88 -24.66
N LYS A 383 5.68 -3.43 -25.08
CA LYS A 383 6.75 -2.65 -25.71
C LYS A 383 6.26 -2.00 -27.02
N GLY A 384 6.38 -0.67 -27.07
CA GLY A 384 6.01 0.13 -28.24
C GLY A 384 4.50 0.34 -28.42
N LYS A 385 3.67 -0.15 -27.50
CA LYS A 385 2.19 -0.04 -27.57
C LYS A 385 1.64 1.19 -26.85
N LEU A 386 2.38 1.71 -25.88
CA LEU A 386 1.91 2.78 -25.00
C LEU A 386 2.72 4.07 -25.20
N THR A 387 2.00 5.18 -25.27
CA THR A 387 2.55 6.53 -25.13
C THR A 387 2.07 7.15 -23.82
N GLY A 388 2.63 8.27 -23.39
CA GLY A 388 2.06 8.97 -22.25
C GLY A 388 2.62 10.34 -21.94
N ASN A 389 1.83 11.10 -21.21
CA ASN A 389 2.11 12.44 -20.71
C ASN A 389 1.61 12.58 -19.26
N ALA A 390 1.89 13.73 -18.65
CA ALA A 390 1.40 14.07 -17.32
C ALA A 390 0.98 15.53 -17.24
N ILE A 391 -0.03 15.82 -16.43
CA ILE A 391 -0.45 17.15 -16.03
C ILE A 391 -0.27 17.25 -14.53
N ARG A 392 0.65 18.10 -14.07
CA ARG A 392 0.78 18.41 -12.64
C ARG A 392 -0.32 19.37 -12.23
N VAL A 393 -1.02 19.09 -11.13
CA VAL A 393 -2.16 19.90 -10.66
C VAL A 393 -1.97 20.42 -9.23
N PRO A 394 -2.69 21.48 -8.82
CA PRO A 394 -2.61 22.08 -7.47
C PRO A 394 -3.15 21.25 -6.31
N THR A 395 -2.88 19.95 -6.27
CA THR A 395 -3.23 19.05 -5.18
C THR A 395 -1.95 18.50 -4.53
N PRO A 396 -1.91 18.37 -3.19
CA PRO A 396 -0.68 18.01 -2.47
C PRO A 396 -0.39 16.51 -2.48
N ASN A 397 -1.41 15.68 -2.72
CA ASN A 397 -1.29 14.23 -2.80
C ASN A 397 -2.52 13.63 -3.50
N VAL A 398 -2.39 12.36 -3.85
CA VAL A 398 -3.29 11.58 -4.70
C VAL A 398 -3.26 12.08 -6.13
N SER A 399 -3.12 11.12 -7.01
CA SER A 399 -3.01 11.32 -8.45
C SER A 399 -3.93 10.34 -9.14
N MET A 400 -4.20 10.59 -10.42
CA MET A 400 -5.05 9.75 -11.24
C MET A 400 -4.35 9.48 -12.56
N ALA A 401 -4.45 8.25 -13.05
CA ALA A 401 -4.06 7.87 -14.39
C ALA A 401 -5.31 7.60 -15.22
N ILE A 402 -5.28 8.05 -16.47
CA ILE A 402 -6.30 7.84 -17.48
C ILE A 402 -5.68 6.91 -18.52
N LEU A 403 -6.20 5.69 -18.61
CA LEU A 403 -5.74 4.67 -19.54
C LEU A 403 -6.71 4.64 -20.72
N ASN A 404 -6.37 5.30 -21.83
CA ASN A 404 -7.17 5.25 -23.07
C ASN A 404 -6.57 4.19 -23.98
N LEU A 405 -7.26 3.07 -24.12
CA LEU A 405 -6.76 1.83 -24.71
C LEU A 405 -7.61 1.39 -25.90
N ASN A 406 -6.94 0.87 -26.93
CA ASN A 406 -7.55 0.09 -28.00
C ASN A 406 -7.24 -1.39 -27.74
N LEU A 407 -8.28 -2.21 -27.65
CA LEU A 407 -8.21 -3.61 -27.26
C LEU A 407 -8.36 -4.54 -28.48
N LYS A 408 -7.97 -5.81 -28.32
CA LYS A 408 -8.18 -6.82 -29.37
C LYS A 408 -9.60 -7.37 -29.38
N LYS A 409 -10.19 -7.52 -28.20
CA LYS A 409 -11.57 -7.97 -27.95
C LYS A 409 -12.52 -6.77 -27.79
N GLU A 410 -13.80 -6.99 -28.09
CA GLU A 410 -14.86 -6.05 -27.72
C GLU A 410 -15.13 -6.11 -26.22
N VAL A 411 -15.58 -4.98 -25.67
CA VAL A 411 -15.81 -4.80 -24.24
C VAL A 411 -17.06 -3.96 -23.99
N ASP A 412 -17.69 -4.23 -22.86
CA ASP A 412 -18.71 -3.40 -22.24
C ASP A 412 -18.28 -3.02 -20.82
N VAL A 413 -18.98 -2.01 -20.25
CA VAL A 413 -18.61 -1.44 -18.95
C VAL A 413 -18.76 -2.45 -17.82
N ASP A 414 -19.87 -3.20 -17.81
CA ASP A 414 -20.21 -4.12 -16.72
C ASP A 414 -19.21 -5.28 -16.68
N GLY A 415 -18.92 -5.91 -17.82
CA GLY A 415 -17.97 -7.01 -17.92
C GLY A 415 -16.54 -6.62 -17.51
N VAL A 416 -16.07 -5.43 -17.90
CA VAL A 416 -14.74 -4.94 -17.52
C VAL A 416 -14.68 -4.62 -16.02
N ASN A 417 -15.70 -3.95 -15.49
CA ASN A 417 -15.76 -3.59 -14.08
C ASN A 417 -15.86 -4.83 -13.18
N ASP A 418 -16.68 -5.82 -13.55
CA ASP A 418 -16.79 -7.08 -12.83
C ASP A 418 -15.45 -7.83 -12.82
N TYR A 419 -14.78 -7.93 -13.97
CA TYR A 419 -13.46 -8.56 -14.03
C TYR A 419 -12.43 -7.84 -13.16
N LEU A 420 -12.37 -6.50 -13.19
CA LEU A 420 -11.43 -5.74 -12.36
C LEU A 420 -11.78 -5.81 -10.86
N ARG A 421 -13.07 -5.90 -10.51
CA ARG A 421 -13.54 -6.16 -9.15
C ARG A 421 -13.06 -7.53 -8.66
N GLU A 422 -13.22 -8.58 -9.48
CA GLU A 422 -12.69 -9.92 -9.18
C GLU A 422 -11.16 -9.91 -9.00
N MET A 423 -10.43 -9.18 -9.84
CA MET A 423 -8.98 -9.01 -9.69
C MET A 423 -8.58 -8.26 -8.41
N ALA A 424 -9.35 -7.25 -8.01
CA ALA A 424 -9.13 -6.51 -6.78
C ALA A 424 -9.45 -7.33 -5.53
N LEU A 425 -10.40 -8.26 -5.61
CA LEU A 425 -10.85 -9.02 -4.45
C LEU A 425 -10.17 -10.38 -4.33
N HIS A 426 -10.05 -11.16 -5.39
CA HIS A 426 -9.78 -12.60 -5.29
C HIS A 426 -8.46 -13.06 -5.91
N SER A 427 -7.88 -12.29 -6.83
CA SER A 427 -6.66 -12.68 -7.51
C SER A 427 -5.37 -12.36 -6.74
N GLU A 428 -4.23 -12.80 -7.28
CA GLU A 428 -2.90 -12.44 -6.79
C GLU A 428 -2.67 -10.91 -6.76
N LEU A 429 -3.39 -10.16 -7.59
CA LEU A 429 -3.35 -8.70 -7.68
C LEU A 429 -4.17 -7.99 -6.60
N GLN A 430 -4.88 -8.68 -5.69
CA GLN A 430 -5.65 -8.05 -4.60
C GLN A 430 -4.84 -7.06 -3.76
N LYS A 431 -3.53 -7.29 -3.60
CA LYS A 431 -2.68 -6.35 -2.86
C LYS A 431 -2.33 -5.10 -3.69
N GLN A 432 -2.40 -5.17 -5.01
CA GLN A 432 -2.01 -4.14 -5.96
C GLN A 432 -3.18 -3.29 -6.44
N ILE A 433 -4.28 -3.93 -6.86
CA ILE A 433 -5.46 -3.30 -7.42
C ILE A 433 -6.52 -3.21 -6.32
N ASP A 434 -7.05 -2.02 -6.10
CA ASP A 434 -8.30 -1.80 -5.39
C ASP A 434 -9.40 -1.42 -6.39
N PHE A 435 -10.64 -1.45 -5.92
CA PHE A 435 -11.80 -1.13 -6.73
C PHE A 435 -12.79 -0.28 -5.94
N VAL A 436 -13.31 0.76 -6.59
CA VAL A 436 -14.32 1.64 -6.00
C VAL A 436 -15.49 1.82 -6.95
N ASN A 437 -16.69 1.66 -6.40
CA ASN A 437 -17.95 1.77 -7.13
C ASN A 437 -18.86 2.79 -6.43
N SER A 438 -18.47 4.06 -6.49
CA SER A 438 -19.20 5.16 -5.85
C SER A 438 -19.14 6.41 -6.71
N PRO A 439 -20.26 7.10 -6.95
CA PRO A 439 -20.28 8.30 -7.78
C PRO A 439 -19.70 9.53 -7.08
N GLU A 440 -19.43 9.46 -5.78
CA GLU A 440 -19.09 10.61 -4.94
C GLU A 440 -17.60 10.71 -4.58
N VAL A 441 -16.78 9.77 -5.04
CA VAL A 441 -15.36 9.71 -4.64
C VAL A 441 -14.51 10.74 -5.37
N VAL A 442 -13.57 11.31 -4.64
CA VAL A 442 -12.61 12.31 -5.14
C VAL A 442 -11.22 12.05 -4.58
N SER A 443 -10.22 12.81 -5.08
CA SER A 443 -8.80 12.61 -4.72
C SER A 443 -8.52 12.45 -3.22
N THR A 444 -9.15 13.24 -2.35
CA THR A 444 -8.89 13.20 -0.90
C THR A 444 -9.34 11.91 -0.23
N ASP A 445 -10.29 11.18 -0.81
CA ASP A 445 -10.82 9.94 -0.23
C ASP A 445 -9.83 8.77 -0.32
N PHE A 446 -8.80 8.92 -1.16
CA PHE A 446 -7.76 7.90 -1.36
C PHE A 446 -6.46 8.18 -0.60
N VAL A 447 -6.40 9.27 0.18
CA VAL A 447 -5.23 9.59 1.01
C VAL A 447 -5.01 8.47 2.04
N GLY A 448 -3.78 7.97 2.10
CA GLY A 448 -3.39 6.87 2.97
C GLY A 448 -3.70 5.48 2.40
N SER A 449 -4.25 5.39 1.19
CA SER A 449 -4.44 4.09 0.52
C SER A 449 -3.11 3.35 0.35
N ARG A 450 -3.16 2.02 0.53
CA ARG A 450 -2.00 1.13 0.46
C ARG A 450 -1.94 0.31 -0.83
N HIS A 451 -2.98 0.39 -1.64
CA HIS A 451 -3.01 -0.23 -2.96
C HIS A 451 -2.13 0.57 -3.92
N ALA A 452 -1.63 -0.09 -4.96
CA ALA A 452 -0.82 0.57 -5.96
C ALA A 452 -1.69 1.47 -6.84
N GLY A 453 -2.85 0.96 -7.26
CA GLY A 453 -3.86 1.69 -8.03
C GLY A 453 -5.27 1.25 -7.62
N ILE A 454 -6.24 2.16 -7.80
CA ILE A 454 -7.63 2.00 -7.41
C ILE A 454 -8.48 2.31 -8.64
N VAL A 455 -9.15 1.30 -9.19
CA VAL A 455 -10.01 1.46 -10.38
C VAL A 455 -11.32 2.13 -9.98
N ASP A 456 -11.67 3.20 -10.68
CA ASP A 456 -12.94 3.90 -10.53
C ASP A 456 -13.99 3.35 -11.50
N ALA A 457 -14.89 2.51 -10.98
CA ALA A 457 -15.87 1.79 -11.78
C ALA A 457 -16.91 2.71 -12.44
N GLN A 458 -17.27 3.79 -11.76
CA GLN A 458 -18.28 4.75 -12.24
C GLN A 458 -17.73 5.63 -13.37
N ALA A 459 -16.40 5.73 -13.49
CA ALA A 459 -15.72 6.47 -14.55
C ALA A 459 -15.31 5.61 -15.76
N THR A 460 -15.53 4.29 -15.73
CA THR A 460 -15.20 3.38 -16.84
C THR A 460 -16.02 3.72 -18.09
N ILE A 461 -15.34 3.86 -19.23
CA ILE A 461 -15.99 4.09 -20.52
C ILE A 461 -15.56 2.98 -21.48
N ALA A 462 -16.52 2.23 -22.00
CA ALA A 462 -16.31 1.16 -22.98
C ALA A 462 -17.18 1.38 -24.22
N ALA A 463 -16.59 1.21 -25.41
CA ALA A 463 -17.32 1.28 -26.68
C ALA A 463 -16.61 0.43 -27.75
N GLY A 464 -17.22 -0.70 -28.13
CA GLY A 464 -16.62 -1.64 -29.06
C GLY A 464 -15.29 -2.15 -28.50
N LYS A 465 -14.17 -1.84 -29.17
CA LYS A 465 -12.82 -2.21 -28.73
C LYS A 465 -12.08 -1.10 -27.97
N ARG A 466 -12.75 0.03 -27.71
CA ARG A 466 -12.15 1.16 -26.98
C ARG A 466 -12.50 1.06 -25.51
N LEU A 467 -11.50 1.23 -24.65
CA LEU A 467 -11.66 1.26 -23.20
C LEU A 467 -10.93 2.47 -22.62
N ILE A 468 -11.61 3.22 -21.75
CA ILE A 468 -11.01 4.25 -20.91
C ILE A 468 -11.21 3.86 -19.45
N LEU A 469 -10.11 3.69 -18.73
CA LEU A 469 -10.10 3.44 -17.28
C LEU A 469 -9.48 4.61 -16.53
N TYR A 470 -10.03 4.90 -15.36
CA TYR A 470 -9.51 5.88 -14.42
C TYR A 470 -8.97 5.13 -13.21
N VAL A 471 -7.68 5.34 -12.91
CA VAL A 471 -6.97 4.66 -11.83
C VAL A 471 -6.42 5.70 -10.87
N TRP A 472 -7.05 5.83 -9.70
CA TRP A 472 -6.56 6.66 -8.61
C TRP A 472 -5.36 5.99 -7.93
N TYR A 473 -4.46 6.79 -7.38
CA TYR A 473 -3.36 6.29 -6.57
C TYR A 473 -2.85 7.35 -5.61
N ASP A 474 -2.66 6.97 -4.35
CA ASP A 474 -1.84 7.75 -3.43
C ASP A 474 -0.37 7.61 -3.85
N ASN A 475 0.13 8.64 -4.53
CA ASN A 475 1.50 8.68 -5.06
C ASN A 475 2.59 8.70 -3.98
N GLU A 476 2.22 8.81 -2.70
CA GLU A 476 3.16 8.78 -1.58
C GLU A 476 2.98 7.49 -0.76
N PHE A 477 1.79 7.22 -0.22
CA PHE A 477 1.55 6.12 0.72
C PHE A 477 1.39 4.78 -0.01
N GLY A 478 0.61 4.73 -1.09
CA GLY A 478 0.43 3.54 -1.92
C GLY A 478 1.75 3.09 -2.55
N TYR A 479 2.54 4.05 -3.02
CA TYR A 479 3.91 3.82 -3.48
C TYR A 479 4.84 3.29 -2.38
N SER A 480 4.83 3.93 -1.21
CA SER A 480 5.67 3.49 -0.07
C SER A 480 5.32 2.07 0.39
N ALA A 481 4.04 1.68 0.32
CA ALA A 481 3.62 0.31 0.59
C ALA A 481 4.21 -0.69 -0.42
N GLN A 482 4.33 -0.32 -1.71
CA GLN A 482 4.97 -1.17 -2.72
C GLN A 482 6.47 -1.30 -2.48
N VAL A 483 7.17 -0.21 -2.14
CA VAL A 483 8.60 -0.26 -1.79
C VAL A 483 8.84 -1.28 -0.66
N ILE A 484 8.04 -1.23 0.41
CA ILE A 484 8.19 -2.18 1.54
C ILE A 484 7.93 -3.62 1.12
N ARG A 485 7.01 -3.87 0.18
CA ARG A 485 6.76 -5.23 -0.33
C ARG A 485 7.95 -5.76 -1.13
N VAL A 486 8.55 -4.94 -2.00
CA VAL A 486 9.77 -5.29 -2.73
C VAL A 486 10.93 -5.54 -1.76
N VAL A 487 11.10 -4.68 -0.74
CA VAL A 487 12.16 -4.84 0.28
C VAL A 487 11.94 -6.11 1.11
N SER A 488 10.68 -6.45 1.43
CA SER A 488 10.36 -7.69 2.17
C SER A 488 10.78 -8.92 1.36
N GLN A 489 10.45 -8.95 0.06
CA GLN A 489 10.89 -10.03 -0.82
C GLN A 489 12.41 -10.06 -1.00
N MET A 490 13.05 -8.91 -1.19
CA MET A 490 14.52 -8.80 -1.25
C MET A 490 15.20 -9.29 0.03
N ALA A 491 14.50 -9.23 1.17
CA ALA A 491 14.96 -9.75 2.45
C ALA A 491 14.69 -11.25 2.65
N GLY A 492 14.01 -11.92 1.71
CA GLY A 492 13.56 -13.31 1.84
C GLY A 492 12.35 -13.49 2.77
N ILE A 493 11.63 -12.41 3.09
CA ILE A 493 10.49 -12.45 4.02
C ILE A 493 9.23 -12.75 3.21
N HIS A 494 8.80 -14.01 3.27
CA HIS A 494 7.60 -14.50 2.59
C HIS A 494 6.67 -15.17 3.58
N TYR A 495 5.42 -14.70 3.61
CA TYR A 495 4.37 -15.28 4.45
C TYR A 495 3.32 -15.95 3.59
N PRO A 496 2.90 -17.18 3.94
CA PRO A 496 1.77 -17.81 3.29
C PRO A 496 0.52 -16.94 3.47
N ILE A 497 -0.30 -16.88 2.44
CA ILE A 497 -1.54 -16.10 2.39
C ILE A 497 -2.70 -17.08 2.35
N PHE A 498 -3.67 -16.88 3.23
CA PHE A 498 -4.87 -17.68 3.34
C PHE A 498 -6.15 -16.81 3.29
N PRO A 499 -7.21 -17.24 2.59
CA PRO A 499 -7.23 -18.35 1.63
C PRO A 499 -6.21 -18.16 0.51
N LYS A 500 -5.78 -19.26 -0.13
CA LYS A 500 -4.90 -19.15 -1.30
C LYS A 500 -5.61 -18.34 -2.38
N ARG A 501 -4.88 -17.39 -2.97
CA ARG A 501 -5.37 -16.62 -4.12
C ARG A 501 -5.16 -17.47 -5.36
N THR A 502 -6.18 -17.63 -6.18
CA THR A 502 -6.07 -18.32 -7.46
C THR A 502 -5.47 -17.38 -8.50
N ARG A 503 -4.69 -17.96 -9.40
CA ARG A 503 -4.18 -17.33 -10.61
C ARG A 503 -4.86 -18.08 -11.74
N ASP A 504 -6.07 -17.66 -12.07
CA ASP A 504 -6.73 -18.14 -13.28
C ASP A 504 -6.36 -17.21 -14.44
#